data_AF-A0A0D2MJW4-F1
#
_entry.id   AF-A0A0D2MJW4-F1
#
_cell.length_a   1.000
_cell.length_b   1.000
_cell.length_c   1.000
_cell.angle_alpha   90.00
_cell.angle_beta   90.00
_cell.angle_gamma   90.00
#
_symmetry.space_group_name_H-M   'P 1'
#
loop_
_entity.id
_entity.type
_entity.pdbx_description
1 polymer ?
#
loop_
_entity_poly.entity_id
_entity_poly.type
_entity_poly.pdbx_seq_one_letter_code
_entity_poly.pdbx_strand_id
1 'polypeptide(L)' 'MLDEAVAIVMAPTDSRNKCGIFRLTTPGGLQLVQKCPLRGFHTHPPTATGQEVYELCGHVYLNPRTKHDVLDLR' A
#
# COMPACT_ATOMS: atom_id res chain seq x y z
N MET A 1 11.24 8.54 -4.04
CA MET A 1 9.95 7.97 -3.60
C MET A 1 9.53 8.75 -2.38
N LEU A 2 8.25 9.05 -2.18
CA LEU A 2 7.79 9.73 -0.96
C LEU A 2 7.60 8.67 0.12
N ASP A 3 8.32 8.79 1.24
CA ASP A 3 8.30 7.76 2.30
C ASP A 3 6.92 7.64 2.97
N GLU A 4 6.17 8.75 3.00
CA GLU A 4 4.84 8.83 3.59
C GLU A 4 3.72 8.39 2.64
N ALA A 5 4.05 8.01 1.39
CA ALA A 5 3.04 7.58 0.43
C ALA A 5 2.21 6.39 0.94
N VAL A 6 0.91 6.43 0.68
CA VAL A 6 -0.04 5.39 1.11
C VAL A 6 -0.79 4.80 -0.08
N ALA A 7 -1.12 3.52 0.03
CA ALA A 7 -2.04 2.84 -0.87
C ALA A 7 -3.36 2.59 -0.14
N ILE A 8 -4.44 3.22 -0.60
CA ILE A 8 -5.80 2.99 -0.09
C ILE A 8 -6.45 1.92 -0.96
N VAL A 9 -6.91 0.83 -0.33
CA VAL A 9 -7.58 -0.29 -1.00
C VAL A 9 -9.01 -0.40 -0.46
N MET A 10 -9.97 -0.38 -1.37
CA MET A 10 -11.39 -0.55 -1.05
C MET A 10 -11.83 -1.96 -1.45
N ALA A 11 -12.36 -2.72 -0.49
CA ALA A 11 -12.88 -4.08 -0.66
C ALA A 11 -14.36 -4.14 -0.24
N PRO A 12 -15.29 -3.59 -1.04
CA PRO A 12 -16.69 -3.41 -0.63
C PRO A 12 -17.43 -4.72 -0.31
N THR A 13 -16.98 -5.84 -0.87
CA THR A 13 -17.54 -7.19 -0.64
C THR A 13 -16.94 -7.90 0.58
N ASP A 14 -15.85 -7.39 1.16
CA ASP A 14 -15.27 -7.95 2.37
C ASP A 14 -16.10 -7.51 3.58
N SER A 15 -16.69 -8.47 4.29
CA SER A 15 -17.55 -8.20 5.44
C SER A 15 -16.78 -7.73 6.69
N ARG A 16 -15.47 -7.96 6.74
CA ARG A 16 -14.60 -7.64 7.89
C ARG A 16 -13.75 -6.41 7.62
N ASN A 17 -13.14 -6.33 6.44
CA ASN A 17 -12.15 -5.30 6.09
C ASN A 17 -12.52 -4.58 4.80
N LYS A 18 -13.44 -3.62 4.89
CA LYS A 18 -13.92 -2.86 3.72
C LYS A 18 -12.92 -1.85 3.16
N CYS A 19 -11.99 -1.38 4.00
CA CYS A 19 -10.97 -0.40 3.65
C CYS A 19 -9.67 -0.78 4.35
N GLY A 20 -8.57 -0.79 3.60
CA GLY A 20 -7.23 -0.95 4.12
C GLY A 20 -6.32 0.17 3.61
N ILE A 21 -5.44 0.65 4.48
CA ILE A 21 -4.45 1.67 4.14
C ILE A 21 -3.07 1.09 4.40
N PHE A 22 -2.30 0.95 3.33
CA PHE A 22 -1.05 0.20 3.34
C PHE A 22 0.13 1.04 2.90
N ARG A 23 1.32 0.56 3.26
CA ARG A 23 2.60 1.04 2.75
C ARG A 23 3.53 -0.15 2.49
N LEU A 24 4.56 0.03 1.67
CA LEU A 24 5.63 -0.96 1.57
C LEU A 24 6.45 -0.98 2.85
N THR A 25 6.86 -2.17 3.29
CA THR A 25 7.77 -2.28 4.43
C THR A 25 9.15 -1.73 4.07
N THR A 26 9.81 -1.11 5.04
CA THR A 26 11.13 -0.48 4.86
C THR A 26 12.14 -1.14 5.79
N PRO A 27 13.29 -1.63 5.28
CA PRO A 27 13.70 -1.61 3.88
C PRO A 27 13.16 -2.78 3.02
N GLY A 28 12.58 -3.82 3.63
CA GLY A 28 12.31 -5.12 2.98
C GLY A 28 11.50 -5.05 1.68
N GLY A 29 10.22 -4.71 1.78
CA GLY A 29 9.30 -4.65 0.64
C GLY A 29 9.70 -3.58 -0.38
N LEU A 30 10.14 -2.42 0.09
CA LEU A 30 10.59 -1.33 -0.76
C LEU A 30 11.75 -1.76 -1.67
N GLN A 31 12.80 -2.34 -1.11
CA GLN A 31 13.96 -2.79 -1.90
C GLN A 31 13.61 -3.94 -2.84
N LEU A 32 12.75 -4.88 -2.39
CA LEU A 32 12.33 -6.02 -3.18
C LEU A 32 11.58 -5.60 -4.45
N VAL A 33 10.59 -4.71 -4.32
CA VAL A 33 9.78 -4.24 -5.45
C VAL A 33 10.60 -3.32 -6.35
N GLN A 34 11.38 -2.40 -5.76
CA GLN A 34 12.17 -1.44 -6.54
C GLN A 34 13.24 -2.10 -7.42
N LYS A 35 13.84 -3.20 -6.96
CA LYS A 35 14.88 -3.94 -7.70
C LYS A 35 14.33 -5.05 -8.59
N CYS A 36 13.01 -5.28 -8.63
CA CYS A 36 12.42 -6.34 -9.44
C CYS A 36 12.44 -5.97 -10.93
N PRO A 37 13.06 -6.78 -11.81
CA PRO A 37 13.10 -6.50 -13.25
C PRO A 37 11.90 -7.07 -14.02
N LEU A 38 11.08 -7.91 -13.38
CA LEU A 38 9.99 -8.63 -14.03
C LEU A 38 8.83 -7.68 -14.35
N ARG A 39 8.12 -8.00 -15.45
CA ARG A 39 6.96 -7.24 -15.94
C ARG A 39 5.74 -8.14 -16.02
N GLY A 40 4.55 -7.53 -15.98
CA GLY A 40 3.29 -8.26 -15.93
C GLY A 40 3.07 -8.92 -14.57
N PHE A 41 2.05 -9.78 -14.49
CA PHE A 41 1.73 -10.49 -13.25
C PHE A 41 2.77 -11.57 -12.94
N HIS A 42 3.33 -11.50 -11.75
CA HIS A 42 4.28 -12.48 -11.22
C HIS A 42 4.22 -12.48 -9.69
N THR A 43 4.77 -13.52 -9.07
CA THR A 43 4.88 -13.62 -7.61
C THR A 43 6.16 -12.97 -7.12
N HIS A 44 6.16 -12.49 -5.87
CA HIS A 44 7.35 -12.01 -5.20
C HIS A 44 7.81 -13.02 -4.13
N PRO A 45 9.13 -13.24 -3.98
CA PRO A 45 9.66 -14.03 -2.87
C PRO A 45 9.53 -13.26 -1.54
N PRO A 46 9.75 -13.93 -0.39
CA PRO A 46 9.88 -13.24 0.89
C PRO A 46 10.96 -12.16 0.86
N THR A 47 10.79 -11.11 1.67
CA THR A 47 11.80 -10.03 1.75
C THR A 47 13.07 -10.54 2.45
N ALA A 48 14.23 -9.95 2.11
CA ALA A 48 15.50 -10.29 2.75
C ALA A 48 15.55 -9.97 4.25
N THR A 49 14.67 -9.07 4.73
CA THR A 49 14.53 -8.74 6.16
C THR A 49 13.56 -9.65 6.90
N GLY A 50 12.88 -10.58 6.20
CA GLY A 50 11.82 -11.42 6.77
C GLY A 50 10.50 -10.69 7.03
N GLN A 51 10.39 -9.42 6.67
CA GLN A 51 9.15 -8.66 6.74
C GLN A 51 8.23 -9.05 5.58
N GLU A 52 6.92 -8.86 5.76
CA GLU A 52 5.97 -8.89 4.63
C GLU A 52 6.30 -7.79 3.62
N VAL A 53 5.84 -7.91 2.38
CA VAL A 53 6.11 -6.90 1.34
C VAL A 53 5.43 -5.56 1.66
N TYR A 54 4.27 -5.62 2.31
CA TYR A 54 3.50 -4.46 2.73
C TYR A 54 3.00 -4.61 4.17
N GLU A 55 2.67 -3.50 4.78
CA GLU A 55 2.08 -3.44 6.13
C GLU A 55 0.99 -2.38 6.22
N LEU A 56 0.19 -2.44 7.28
CA LEU A 56 -0.76 -1.37 7.60
C LEU A 56 -0.02 -0.07 7.92
N CYS A 57 -0.57 1.04 7.46
CA CYS A 57 0.05 2.34 7.61
C CYS A 57 -0.21 2.92 9.01
N GLY A 58 0.84 3.06 9.82
CA GLY A 58 0.74 3.58 11.19
C GLY A 58 0.74 5.11 11.31
N HIS A 59 1.17 5.83 10.26
CA HIS A 59 1.28 7.29 10.27
C HIS A 59 0.09 8.01 9.61
N VAL A 60 -1.08 7.35 9.57
CA VAL A 60 -2.31 7.89 8.98
C VAL A 60 -3.31 8.23 10.07
N TYR A 61 -3.86 9.43 10.00
CA TYR A 61 -4.98 9.86 10.81
C TYR A 61 -6.24 10.02 9.95
N LEU A 62 -7.30 9.28 10.29
CA LEU A 62 -8.57 9.35 9.57
C LEU A 62 -9.50 10.36 10.23
N ASN A 63 -9.80 11.43 9.50
CA ASN A 63 -10.77 12.43 9.92
C ASN A 63 -11.94 12.51 8.93
N PRO A 64 -13.15 12.05 9.32
CA PRO A 64 -14.32 12.01 8.44
C PRO A 64 -14.87 13.40 8.10
N ARG A 65 -14.41 14.45 8.79
CA ARG A 65 -14.80 15.84 8.52
C ARG A 65 -13.86 16.56 7.56
N THR A 66 -12.81 15.87 7.08
CA THR A 66 -11.88 16.44 6.12
C THR A 66 -12.59 16.64 4.79
N LYS A 67 -12.61 17.87 4.30
CA LYS A 67 -13.09 18.16 2.94
C LYS A 67 -12.10 17.58 1.94
N HIS A 68 -12.62 16.97 0.88
CA HIS A 68 -11.84 16.46 -0.23
C HIS A 68 -12.60 16.73 -1.52
N ASP A 69 -11.86 16.94 -2.60
CA ASP A 69 -12.41 17.13 -3.94
C ASP A 69 -12.05 15.91 -4.80
N VAL A 70 -12.98 15.49 -5.64
CA VAL A 70 -12.75 14.43 -6.64
C VAL A 70 -12.81 15.08 -8.02
N LEU A 71 -11.67 15.10 -8.71
CA LEU A 71 -11.58 15.53 -10.10
C LEU A 71 -11.53 14.30 -11.00
N ASP A 72 -12.57 14.11 -11.81
CA ASP A 72 -12.65 13.01 -12.77
C ASP A 72 -12.14 13.48 -14.15
N LEU A 73 -11.14 12.77 -14.69
CA LEU A 73 -10.47 13.07 -15.96
C LEU A 73 -10.66 11.98 -17.04
N ARG A 74 -11.58 11.03 -16.81
CA ARG A 74 -11.86 9.90 -17.71
C ARG A 74 -12.55 10.30 -19.00
#